data_AF-A0A0A5GDV6-F1
#
_entry.id   AF-A0A0A5GDV6-F1
#
_cell.length_a   1.000
_cell.length_b   1.000
_cell.length_c   1.000
_cell.angle_alpha   90.00
_cell.angle_beta   90.00
_cell.angle_gamma   90.00
#
_symmetry.space_group_name_H-M   'P 1'
#
loop_
_entity.id
_entity.type
_entity.pdbx_description
1 polymer ?
#
loop_
_entity_poly.entity_id
_entity_poly.type
_entity_poly.pdbx_seq_one_letter_code
_entity_poly.pdbx_strand_id
1 'polypeptide(L)'
;MVKKLAVLMISVMTLFVLGACGFTVEQHEEMGGGSTSENAGTMPAGQEAPEQMGVLQEIQSSGDVVITVDGQDVMYRLSEDAKAQIENEDVKDGDEVTFTTYSIGDDRETIDKFIIE
;
A
#
# COMPACT_ATOMS: atom_id res chain seq x y z
N MET A 1 -24.39 11.45 43.67
CA MET A 1 -22.92 11.63 43.61
C MET A 1 -22.16 10.47 42.96
N VAL A 2 -22.78 9.35 42.59
CA VAL A 2 -22.08 8.20 41.98
C VAL A 2 -21.84 8.31 40.46
N LYS A 3 -22.64 9.10 39.73
CA LYS A 3 -22.52 9.24 38.26
C LYS A 3 -21.29 10.03 37.80
N LYS A 4 -20.76 10.94 38.63
CA LYS A 4 -19.53 11.71 38.31
C LYS A 4 -18.25 10.90 38.58
N LEU A 5 -18.35 9.85 39.40
CA LEU A 5 -17.22 8.97 39.74
C LEU A 5 -16.92 7.96 38.62
N ALA A 6 -17.96 7.54 37.88
CA ALA A 6 -17.83 6.57 36.78
C ALA A 6 -17.05 7.13 35.58
N VAL A 7 -17.20 8.42 35.28
CA VAL A 7 -16.50 9.09 34.17
C VAL A 7 -15.01 9.25 34.45
N LEU A 8 -14.64 9.47 35.72
CA LEU A 8 -13.23 9.60 36.12
C LEU A 8 -12.50 8.26 36.12
N MET A 9 -13.20 7.14 36.37
CA MET A 9 -12.61 5.80 36.31
C MET A 9 -12.33 5.33 34.88
N ILE A 10 -13.16 5.70 33.91
CA ILE A 10 -12.97 5.34 32.49
C ILE A 10 -11.77 6.08 31.88
N SER A 11 -11.47 7.30 32.33
CA SER A 11 -10.34 8.09 31.84
C SER A 11 -8.96 7.57 32.28
N VAL A 12 -8.88 6.73 33.31
CA VAL A 12 -7.60 6.15 33.80
C VAL A 12 -7.32 4.79 33.15
N MET A 13 -8.35 4.11 32.65
CA MET A 13 -8.23 2.77 32.07
C MET A 13 -7.65 2.77 30.64
N THR A 14 -7.75 3.88 29.90
CA THR A 14 -7.14 4.02 28.56
C THR A 14 -5.62 4.26 28.59
N LEU A 15 -5.06 4.67 29.73
CA LEU A 15 -3.61 4.90 29.87
C LEU A 15 -2.79 3.62 30.01
N PHE A 16 -3.40 2.48 30.36
CA PHE A 16 -2.70 1.19 30.53
C PHE A 16 -2.55 0.38 29.24
N VAL A 17 -3.32 0.65 28.19
CA VAL A 17 -3.22 -0.09 26.91
C VAL A 17 -2.01 0.37 26.08
N LEU A 18 -1.52 1.59 26.29
CA LEU A 18 -0.30 2.12 25.67
C LEU A 18 0.99 1.59 26.32
N GLY A 19 0.91 0.85 27.43
CA GLY A 19 2.06 0.31 28.17
C GLY A 19 2.46 -1.13 27.83
N ALA A 20 1.74 -1.81 26.92
CA ALA A 20 1.98 -3.22 26.58
C ALA A 20 2.87 -3.47 25.34
N CYS A 21 3.41 -2.41 24.72
CA CYS A 21 4.44 -2.53 23.67
C CYS A 21 5.85 -2.21 24.20
N GLY A 22 6.14 -2.52 25.46
CA GLY A 22 7.36 -2.08 26.13
C GLY A 22 7.97 -3.12 27.09
N PHE A 23 8.27 -4.33 26.60
CA PHE A 23 9.34 -5.15 27.17
C PHE A 23 9.88 -6.15 26.14
N THR A 24 11.14 -5.92 25.74
CA THR A 24 11.97 -6.68 24.78
C THR A 24 12.65 -7.88 25.47
N VAL A 25 13.20 -8.82 24.67
CA VAL A 25 14.13 -9.97 24.96
C VAL A 25 13.41 -11.33 24.80
N GLU A 26 13.78 -12.30 23.94
CA GLU A 26 15.05 -12.66 23.28
C GLU A 26 14.77 -13.66 22.12
N GLN A 27 15.34 -13.43 20.94
CA GLN A 27 16.06 -14.40 20.10
C GLN A 27 16.10 -13.88 18.66
N HIS A 28 17.20 -13.20 18.32
CA HIS A 28 18.13 -13.61 17.27
C HIS A 28 19.17 -12.48 17.17
N GLU A 29 20.34 -12.68 17.78
CA GLU A 29 21.58 -12.12 17.24
C GLU A 29 21.60 -12.58 15.78
N GLU A 30 21.76 -11.71 14.78
CA GLU A 30 23.04 -11.14 14.45
C GLU A 30 22.91 -10.10 13.31
N MET A 31 23.87 -9.16 13.31
CA MET A 31 24.27 -8.29 12.19
C MET A 31 23.59 -6.91 12.09
N GLY A 32 24.03 -6.02 12.99
CA GLY A 32 24.65 -4.74 12.64
C GLY A 32 24.04 -3.84 11.55
N GLY A 33 23.60 -2.66 11.98
CA GLY A 33 23.77 -1.43 11.19
C GLY A 33 22.58 -0.48 11.16
N GLY A 34 22.70 0.64 11.88
CA GLY A 34 22.31 1.96 11.38
C GLY A 34 20.82 2.30 11.32
N SER A 35 20.35 2.95 12.38
CA SER A 35 19.63 4.23 12.34
C SER A 35 18.81 4.61 11.09
N THR A 36 17.49 4.71 11.31
CA THR A 36 16.66 5.88 10.98
C THR A 36 16.63 6.39 9.53
N SER A 37 15.48 6.15 8.88
CA SER A 37 14.81 7.03 7.90
C SER A 37 15.48 7.22 6.53
N GLU A 38 14.67 7.44 5.50
CA GLU A 38 15.07 7.88 4.13
C GLU A 38 15.49 6.82 3.10
N ASN A 39 14.83 5.64 3.03
CA ASN A 39 14.99 4.81 1.83
C ASN A 39 13.74 4.02 1.42
N ALA A 40 12.63 4.73 1.15
CA ALA A 40 11.47 4.16 0.47
C ALA A 40 11.58 4.26 -1.07
N GLY A 41 12.79 4.41 -1.62
CA GLY A 41 12.96 4.83 -3.02
C GLY A 41 14.08 4.17 -3.82
N THR A 42 14.73 3.12 -3.32
CA THR A 42 15.69 2.36 -4.15
C THR A 42 15.37 0.88 -4.10
N MET A 43 14.64 0.40 -5.12
CA MET A 43 14.64 -1.03 -5.43
C MET A 43 16.10 -1.44 -5.71
N PRO A 44 16.64 -2.46 -5.04
CA PRO A 44 17.98 -2.97 -5.31
C PRO A 44 18.06 -3.35 -6.79
N ALA A 45 19.11 -2.91 -7.48
CA ALA A 45 19.32 -3.26 -8.88
C ALA A 45 19.31 -4.80 -9.04
N GLY A 46 18.31 -5.33 -9.73
CA GLY A 46 18.12 -6.77 -9.95
C GLY A 46 16.92 -7.41 -9.26
N GLN A 47 16.11 -6.66 -8.51
CA GLN A 47 14.78 -7.11 -8.08
C GLN A 47 13.72 -6.59 -9.05
N GLU A 48 12.95 -7.51 -9.63
CA GLU A 48 11.77 -7.15 -10.43
C GLU A 48 10.75 -6.44 -9.51
N ALA A 49 10.09 -5.41 -10.04
CA ALA A 49 9.01 -4.77 -9.31
C ALA A 49 7.95 -5.83 -8.95
N PRO A 50 7.43 -5.84 -7.71
CA PRO A 50 6.49 -6.85 -7.29
C PRO A 50 5.24 -6.82 -8.18
N GLU A 51 4.83 -7.98 -8.66
CA GLU A 51 3.56 -8.14 -9.35
C GLU A 51 2.42 -8.05 -8.33
N GLN A 52 1.40 -7.30 -8.69
CA GLN A 52 0.19 -7.09 -7.90
C GLN A 52 -1.00 -7.59 -8.70
N MET A 53 -1.96 -8.21 -8.01
CA MET A 53 -3.22 -8.63 -8.60
C MET A 53 -4.35 -7.78 -8.03
N GLY A 54 -5.30 -7.41 -8.88
CA GLY A 54 -6.48 -6.67 -8.44
C GLY A 54 -7.58 -6.67 -9.49
N VAL A 55 -8.72 -6.09 -9.15
CA VAL A 55 -9.85 -5.93 -10.07
C VAL A 55 -9.93 -4.48 -10.52
N LEU A 56 -9.91 -4.25 -11.83
CA LEU A 56 -10.04 -2.92 -12.40
C LEU A 56 -11.48 -2.43 -12.21
N GLN A 57 -11.70 -1.42 -11.38
CA GLN A 57 -13.05 -0.91 -11.08
C GLN A 57 -13.45 0.23 -12.02
N GLU A 58 -12.55 1.19 -12.22
CA GLU A 58 -12.86 2.42 -12.94
C GLU A 58 -11.65 2.93 -13.72
N ILE A 59 -11.89 3.39 -14.95
CA ILE A 59 -10.90 4.02 -15.81
C ILE A 59 -11.23 5.50 -15.92
N GLN A 60 -10.38 6.36 -15.35
CA GLN A 60 -10.56 7.80 -15.44
C GLN A 60 -9.94 8.38 -16.71
N SER A 61 -10.65 9.32 -17.34
CA SER A 61 -10.18 9.99 -18.56
C SER A 61 -8.91 10.84 -18.38
N SER A 62 -8.45 11.05 -17.14
CA SER A 62 -7.18 11.71 -16.82
C SER A 62 -5.95 10.81 -17.02
N GLY A 63 -6.14 9.52 -17.30
CA GLY A 63 -5.07 8.54 -17.35
C GLY A 63 -4.72 7.96 -15.98
N ASP A 64 -5.68 7.98 -15.06
CA ASP A 64 -5.62 7.30 -13.76
C ASP A 64 -6.68 6.18 -13.75
N VAL A 65 -6.46 5.14 -12.95
CA VAL A 65 -7.39 4.01 -12.77
C VAL A 65 -7.59 3.71 -11.30
N VAL A 66 -8.75 3.16 -10.97
CA VAL A 66 -9.04 2.62 -9.65
C VAL A 66 -9.01 1.10 -9.74
N ILE A 67 -8.16 0.47 -8.95
CA ILE A 67 -8.03 -0.98 -8.86
C ILE A 67 -8.30 -1.38 -7.41
N THR A 68 -9.17 -2.37 -7.21
CA THR A 68 -9.35 -3.00 -5.90
C THR A 68 -8.25 -4.04 -5.70
N VAL A 69 -7.34 -3.79 -4.76
CA VAL A 69 -6.26 -4.70 -4.35
C VAL A 69 -6.50 -5.07 -2.89
N ASP A 70 -6.54 -6.36 -2.56
CA ASP A 70 -6.80 -6.86 -1.19
C ASP A 70 -8.06 -6.27 -0.52
N GLY A 71 -9.08 -5.95 -1.33
CA GLY A 71 -10.34 -5.34 -0.86
C GLY A 71 -10.26 -3.84 -0.56
N GLN A 72 -9.18 -3.17 -0.96
CA GLN A 72 -9.02 -1.72 -0.88
C GLN A 72 -8.96 -1.10 -2.27
N ASP A 73 -9.71 -0.03 -2.48
CA ASP A 73 -9.66 0.72 -3.74
C ASP A 73 -8.45 1.65 -3.74
N VAL A 74 -7.52 1.40 -4.66
CA VAL A 74 -6.28 2.15 -4.82
C VAL A 74 -6.29 2.85 -6.18
N MET A 75 -5.95 4.14 -6.18
CA MET A 75 -5.86 4.92 -7.41
C MET A 75 -4.43 4.92 -7.92
N TYR A 76 -4.25 4.43 -9.15
CA TYR A 76 -2.97 4.35 -9.82
C TYR A 76 -2.92 5.27 -11.02
N ARG A 77 -1.73 5.80 -11.33
CA ARG A 77 -1.47 6.44 -12.62
C ARG A 77 -1.14 5.38 -13.66
N LEU A 78 -1.60 5.55 -14.89
CA LEU A 78 -1.17 4.68 -15.99
C LEU A 78 0.08 5.24 -16.68
N SER A 79 1.05 4.37 -16.96
CA SER A 79 2.11 4.63 -17.95
C SER A 79 1.55 4.73 -19.37
N GLU A 80 2.39 5.07 -20.35
CA GLU A 80 2.01 5.04 -21.76
C GLU A 80 1.67 3.61 -22.23
N ASP A 81 2.46 2.61 -21.84
CA ASP A 81 2.21 1.20 -22.18
C ASP A 81 0.91 0.65 -21.57
N ALA A 82 0.60 1.02 -20.32
CA ALA A 82 -0.62 0.59 -19.66
C ALA A 82 -1.86 1.28 -20.28
N LYS A 83 -1.75 2.56 -20.68
CA LYS A 83 -2.82 3.25 -21.42
C LYS A 83 -3.11 2.58 -22.75
N ALA A 84 -2.05 2.24 -23.50
CA ALA A 84 -2.21 1.59 -24.80
C ALA A 84 -2.98 0.26 -24.68
N GLN A 85 -2.75 -0.53 -23.63
CA GLN A 85 -3.48 -1.78 -23.39
C GLN A 85 -4.98 -1.56 -23.15
N ILE A 86 -5.33 -0.51 -22.40
CA ILE A 86 -6.73 -0.12 -22.20
C ILE A 86 -7.36 0.38 -23.51
N GLU A 87 -6.64 1.20 -24.27
CA GLU A 87 -7.12 1.73 -25.55
C GLU A 87 -7.29 0.65 -26.62
N ASN A 88 -6.47 -0.41 -26.59
CA ASN A 88 -6.60 -1.58 -27.44
C ASN A 88 -7.68 -2.57 -26.96
N GLU A 89 -8.37 -2.25 -25.86
CA GLU A 89 -9.37 -3.11 -25.22
C GLU A 89 -8.83 -4.46 -24.72
N ASP A 90 -7.51 -4.55 -24.49
CA ASP A 90 -6.88 -5.74 -23.91
C ASP A 90 -7.25 -5.91 -22.42
N VAL A 91 -7.59 -4.81 -21.75
CA VAL A 91 -8.00 -4.73 -20.34
C VAL A 91 -9.22 -3.82 -20.23
N LYS A 92 -10.24 -4.26 -19.50
CA LYS A 92 -11.52 -3.54 -19.35
C LYS A 92 -11.97 -3.43 -17.89
N ASP A 93 -12.94 -2.55 -17.64
CA ASP A 93 -13.56 -2.46 -16.32
C ASP A 93 -14.20 -3.80 -15.92
N GLY A 94 -14.00 -4.19 -14.67
CA GLY A 94 -14.40 -5.46 -14.10
C GLY A 94 -13.40 -6.61 -14.28
N ASP A 95 -12.35 -6.43 -15.08
CA ASP A 95 -11.36 -7.50 -15.30
C ASP A 95 -10.43 -7.66 -14.08
N GLU A 96 -10.09 -8.91 -13.78
CA GLU A 96 -8.98 -9.24 -12.89
C GLU A 96 -7.67 -9.08 -13.66
N VAL A 97 -6.79 -8.23 -13.13
CA VAL A 97 -5.54 -7.83 -13.78
C VAL A 97 -4.35 -8.08 -12.88
N THR A 98 -3.28 -8.58 -13.47
CA THR A 98 -1.95 -8.60 -12.86
C THR A 98 -1.15 -7.44 -13.42
N PHE A 99 -0.43 -6.69 -12.59
CA PHE A 99 0.32 -5.52 -13.02
C PHE A 99 1.52 -5.26 -12.12
N THR A 100 2.48 -4.49 -12.63
CA THR A 100 3.62 -4.00 -11.85
C THR A 100 3.53 -2.50 -11.70
N THR A 101 4.02 -1.99 -10.58
CA THR A 101 4.02 -0.56 -10.26
C THR A 101 5.43 -0.04 -10.02
N TYR A 102 5.63 1.24 -10.31
CA TYR A 102 6.81 1.99 -9.90
C TYR A 102 6.42 3.38 -9.37
N SER A 103 7.25 3.92 -8.50
CA SER A 103 7.14 5.31 -8.05
C SER A 103 8.14 6.18 -8.82
N ILE A 104 7.70 7.36 -9.25
CA ILE A 104 8.54 8.38 -9.88
C ILE A 104 8.96 9.50 -8.90
N GLY A 105 8.87 9.23 -7.59
CA GLY A 105 9.16 10.22 -6.54
C GLY A 105 8.00 11.15 -6.19
N ASP A 106 6.77 10.75 -6.53
CA ASP A 106 5.51 11.37 -6.08
C ASP A 106 4.81 10.43 -5.09
N ASP A 107 3.78 10.94 -4.39
CA ASP A 107 2.96 10.15 -3.44
C ASP A 107 2.07 9.09 -4.12
N ARG A 108 2.16 8.93 -5.45
CA ARG A 108 1.35 8.02 -6.25
C ARG A 108 2.19 7.02 -7.03
N GLU A 109 1.72 5.78 -7.02
CA GLU A 109 2.28 4.70 -7.83
C GLU A 109 1.78 4.77 -9.28
N THR A 110 2.65 4.39 -10.20
CA THR A 110 2.35 4.32 -11.63
C THR A 110 2.40 2.87 -12.08
N ILE A 111 1.35 2.40 -12.75
CA ILE A 111 1.31 1.08 -13.38
C ILE A 111 2.20 1.12 -14.61
N ASP A 112 3.17 0.21 -14.67
CA ASP A 112 4.06 0.03 -15.81
C ASP A 112 3.34 -0.61 -16.99
N LYS A 113 2.72 -1.76 -16.75
CA LYS A 113 1.94 -2.50 -17.74
C LYS A 113 1.02 -3.49 -17.02
N PHE A 114 -0.03 -3.90 -17.71
CA PHE A 114 -0.78 -5.09 -17.32
C PHE A 114 -0.08 -6.33 -17.89
N ILE A 115 -0.19 -7.44 -17.17
CA ILE A 115 0.35 -8.75 -17.53
C ILE A 115 -0.87 -9.58 -17.90
N ILE A 116 -1.00 -9.89 -19.19
CA ILE A 116 -2.12 -10.62 -19.78
C ILE A 116 -1.62 -12.03 -20.10
N GLU A 117 -2.31 -13.06 -19.59
CA GLU A 117 -2.05 -14.47 -19.88
C GLU A 117 -2.78 -14.97 -21.15
#